data_AF-A0A5Q4BAX9-F1
#
_entry.id   AF-A0A5Q4BAX9-F1
#
_cell.length_a   1.000
_cell.length_b   1.000
_cell.length_c   1.000
_cell.angle_alpha   90.00
_cell.angle_beta   90.00
_cell.angle_gamma   90.00
#
_symmetry.space_group_name_H-M   'P 1'
#
loop_
_entity.id
_entity.type
_entity.pdbx_description
1 polymer ?
#
loop_
_entity_poly.entity_id
_entity_poly.type
_entity_poly.pdbx_seq_one_letter_code
_entity_poly.pdbx_strand_id
1 'polypeptide(L)'
;MKTVWFDYLLNDKAYFHVSLSMTATCLDFFEYKDHESPQAIAHMTTAFALVNQKLSGPEALSDATIALVSMLSCQESIRGDLEKYKIHLAGLDRMVQLRGGLRAFEQKMELFHKICRSDIQYALHTDCPAFYHHDAMPQRIMQEICRKPCHPDRPLVEIFSTAEPTIRDIVRKIDSISVLMSNCGLHSKLTADEFQSILSSLGYRLLRVRDQ
;
A
#
# COMPACT_ATOMS: atom_id res chain seq x y z
N MET A 1 -0.23 21.27 4.60
CA MET A 1 -1.32 20.44 4.04
C MET A 1 -1.65 19.40 5.10
N LYS A 2 -2.86 19.42 5.67
CA LYS A 2 -3.32 18.34 6.57
C LYS A 2 -3.82 17.20 5.68
N THR A 3 -3.30 16.00 5.85
CA THR A 3 -3.73 14.80 5.12
C THR A 3 -4.92 14.16 5.84
N VAL A 4 -5.73 13.37 5.12
CA VAL A 4 -6.85 12.64 5.76
C VAL A 4 -6.38 11.77 6.92
N TRP A 5 -5.14 11.28 6.86
CA TRP A 5 -4.51 10.47 7.91
C TRP A 5 -4.28 11.24 9.20
N PHE A 6 -3.90 12.52 9.08
CA PHE A 6 -3.73 13.38 10.24
C PHE A 6 -5.09 13.70 10.86
N ASP A 7 -6.12 13.88 10.03
CA ASP A 7 -7.47 14.07 10.52
C ASP A 7 -8.00 12.81 11.23
N TYR A 8 -7.75 11.60 10.71
CA TYR A 8 -8.08 10.36 11.40
C TYR A 8 -7.30 10.19 12.70
N LEU A 9 -6.00 10.50 12.71
CA LEU A 9 -5.16 10.46 13.90
C LEU A 9 -5.72 11.35 15.03
N LEU A 10 -6.25 12.52 14.70
CA LEU A 10 -6.76 13.47 15.69
C LEU A 10 -8.20 13.21 16.10
N ASN A 11 -9.04 12.70 15.19
CA ASN A 11 -10.48 12.63 15.40
C ASN A 11 -11.02 11.20 15.63
N ASP A 12 -10.27 10.16 15.26
CA ASP A 12 -10.66 8.77 15.50
C ASP A 12 -9.80 8.14 16.60
N LYS A 13 -10.41 7.84 17.75
CA LYS A 13 -9.72 7.27 18.91
C LYS A 13 -9.09 5.91 18.62
N ALA A 14 -9.74 5.08 17.80
CA ALA A 14 -9.21 3.77 17.47
C ALA A 14 -7.97 3.93 16.58
N TYR A 15 -8.04 4.82 15.60
CA TYR A 15 -6.92 5.15 14.73
C TYR A 15 -5.73 5.74 15.50
N PHE A 16 -6.01 6.61 16.47
CA PHE A 16 -4.99 7.14 17.38
C PHE A 16 -4.26 6.02 18.14
N HIS A 17 -5.00 5.10 18.76
CA HIS A 17 -4.40 4.00 19.51
C HIS A 17 -3.62 3.02 18.62
N VAL A 18 -4.12 2.66 17.43
CA VAL A 18 -3.34 1.86 16.47
C VAL A 18 -2.05 2.59 16.09
N SER A 19 -2.12 3.90 15.84
CA SER A 19 -0.93 4.69 15.45
C SER A 19 0.13 4.75 16.55
N LEU A 20 -0.28 4.90 17.81
CA LEU A 20 0.66 4.86 18.95
C LEU A 20 1.26 3.48 19.17
N SER A 21 0.44 2.42 19.05
CA SER A 21 0.94 1.05 19.12
C SER A 21 1.96 0.77 18.02
N MET A 22 1.66 1.16 16.78
CA MET A 22 2.57 1.04 15.65
C MET A 22 3.87 1.80 15.85
N THR A 23 3.78 3.02 16.38
CA THR A 23 4.97 3.83 16.70
C THR A 23 5.83 3.12 17.75
N ALA A 24 5.21 2.60 18.81
CA ALA A 24 5.92 1.85 19.86
C ALA A 24 6.56 0.57 19.30
N THR A 25 5.85 -0.21 18.48
CA THR A 25 6.39 -1.42 17.83
C THR A 25 7.57 -1.09 16.90
N CYS A 26 7.49 0.00 16.13
CA CYS A 26 8.62 0.45 15.30
C CYS A 26 9.84 0.82 16.15
N LEU A 27 9.64 1.54 17.26
CA LEU A 27 10.74 1.88 18.17
C LEU A 27 11.35 0.63 18.78
N ASP A 28 10.54 -0.32 19.23
CA ASP A 28 11.01 -1.60 19.78
C ASP A 28 11.85 -2.38 18.75
N PHE A 29 11.43 -2.37 17.47
CA PHE A 29 12.20 -2.96 16.37
C PHE A 29 13.56 -2.29 16.17
N PHE A 30 13.61 -0.94 16.12
CA PHE A 30 14.87 -0.21 15.94
C PHE A 30 15.80 -0.28 17.16
N GLU A 31 15.26 -0.52 18.34
CA GLU A 31 16.01 -0.76 19.58
C GLU A 31 16.42 -2.23 19.75
N TYR A 32 16.15 -3.09 18.76
CA TYR A 32 16.45 -4.52 18.78
C TYR A 32 15.89 -5.24 20.02
N LYS A 33 14.69 -4.86 20.45
CA LYS A 33 14.01 -5.54 21.55
C LYS A 33 13.45 -6.89 21.09
N ASP A 34 13.57 -7.89 21.95
CA ASP A 34 13.06 -9.24 21.67
C ASP A 34 11.53 -9.34 21.79
N HIS A 35 10.89 -8.37 22.46
CA HIS A 35 9.47 -8.41 22.81
C HIS A 35 8.81 -7.05 22.63
N GLU A 36 7.51 -7.07 22.34
CA GLU A 36 6.70 -5.85 22.31
C GLU A 36 6.65 -5.16 23.68
N SER A 37 6.77 -3.84 23.65
CA SER A 37 6.62 -3.02 24.85
C SER A 37 5.21 -3.12 25.43
N PRO A 38 5.06 -3.03 26.77
CA PRO A 38 3.75 -2.95 27.42
C PRO A 38 2.87 -1.82 26.87
N GLN A 39 3.49 -0.70 26.44
CA GLN A 39 2.82 0.43 25.82
C GLN A 39 2.21 0.05 24.46
N ALA A 40 2.96 -0.66 23.61
CA ALA A 40 2.46 -1.14 22.33
C ALA A 40 1.23 -2.06 22.53
N ILE A 41 1.33 -3.00 23.48
CA ILE A 41 0.26 -3.94 23.81
C ILE A 41 -0.98 -3.22 24.37
N ALA A 42 -0.81 -2.28 25.29
CA ALA A 42 -1.91 -1.53 25.90
C ALA A 42 -2.68 -0.70 24.86
N HIS A 43 -1.97 -0.01 23.98
CA HIS A 43 -2.59 0.75 22.90
C HIS A 43 -3.29 -0.17 21.89
N MET A 44 -2.69 -1.31 21.52
CA MET A 44 -3.34 -2.26 20.62
C MET A 44 -4.60 -2.88 21.23
N THR A 45 -4.57 -3.22 22.51
CA THR A 45 -5.73 -3.76 23.25
C THR A 45 -6.88 -2.76 23.24
N THR A 46 -6.58 -1.48 23.50
CA THR A 46 -7.58 -0.40 23.45
C THR A 46 -8.11 -0.20 22.03
N ALA A 47 -7.23 -0.22 21.03
CA ALA A 47 -7.62 -0.12 19.64
C ALA A 47 -8.58 -1.23 19.23
N PHE A 48 -8.32 -2.50 19.57
CA PHE A 48 -9.20 -3.61 19.23
C PHE A 48 -10.60 -3.47 19.85
N ALA A 49 -10.70 -3.03 21.11
CA ALA A 49 -12.00 -2.78 21.73
C ALA A 49 -12.80 -1.73 20.95
N LEU A 50 -12.15 -0.63 20.54
CA LEU A 50 -12.79 0.45 19.78
C LEU A 50 -13.14 0.03 18.34
N VAL A 51 -12.27 -0.73 17.67
CA VAL A 51 -12.52 -1.30 16.34
C VAL A 51 -13.77 -2.18 16.38
N ASN A 52 -13.87 -3.09 17.35
CA ASN A 52 -15.02 -3.97 17.50
C ASN A 52 -16.33 -3.20 17.71
N GLN A 53 -16.29 -2.12 18.48
CA GLN A 53 -17.44 -1.23 18.65
C GLN A 53 -17.83 -0.55 17.33
N LYS A 54 -16.87 -0.05 16.55
CA LYS A 54 -17.14 0.56 15.23
C LYS A 54 -17.72 -0.45 14.24
N LEU A 55 -17.17 -1.66 14.19
CA LEU A 55 -17.63 -2.73 13.31
C LEU A 55 -19.05 -3.23 13.65
N SER A 56 -19.48 -3.05 14.89
CA SER A 56 -20.85 -3.39 15.34
C SER A 56 -21.86 -2.26 15.10
N GLY A 57 -21.40 -1.10 14.61
CA GLY A 57 -22.20 0.11 14.48
C GLY A 57 -22.41 0.57 13.04
N PRO A 58 -23.10 1.71 12.85
CA PRO A 58 -23.37 2.27 11.52
C PRO A 58 -22.10 2.72 10.78
N GLU A 59 -21.00 2.95 11.50
CA GLU A 59 -19.71 3.34 10.93
C GLU A 59 -18.87 2.16 10.43
N ALA A 60 -19.38 0.92 10.51
CA ALA A 60 -18.64 -0.29 10.17
C ALA A 60 -17.99 -0.24 8.78
N LEU A 61 -18.66 0.36 7.80
CA LEU A 61 -18.17 0.50 6.43
C LEU A 61 -17.74 1.94 6.08
N SER A 62 -17.48 2.79 7.08
CA SER A 62 -16.97 4.15 6.85
C SER A 62 -15.53 4.13 6.30
N ASP A 63 -15.14 5.19 5.60
CA ASP A 63 -13.77 5.30 5.07
C ASP A 63 -12.72 5.27 6.20
N ALA A 64 -13.03 5.86 7.36
CA ALA A 64 -12.18 5.83 8.54
C ALA A 64 -12.00 4.41 9.10
N THR A 65 -13.08 3.61 9.16
CA THR A 65 -13.01 2.22 9.63
C THR A 65 -12.22 1.34 8.65
N ILE A 66 -12.38 1.54 7.33
CA ILE A 66 -11.59 0.82 6.31
C ILE A 66 -10.11 1.19 6.42
N ALA A 67 -9.81 2.49 6.58
CA ALA A 67 -8.44 2.97 6.81
C ALA A 67 -7.82 2.36 8.08
N LEU A 68 -8.62 2.22 9.14
CA LEU A 68 -8.23 1.61 10.41
C LEU A 68 -7.89 0.12 10.24
N VAL A 69 -8.70 -0.66 9.53
CA VAL A 69 -8.41 -2.09 9.26
C VAL A 69 -7.18 -2.27 8.35
N SER A 70 -6.98 -1.37 7.38
CA SER A 70 -5.74 -1.33 6.60
C SER A 70 -4.51 -1.04 7.49
N MET A 71 -4.64 -0.15 8.48
CA MET A 71 -3.57 0.11 9.45
C MET A 71 -3.28 -1.10 10.36
N LEU A 72 -4.30 -1.87 10.76
CA LEU A 72 -4.08 -3.13 11.48
C LEU A 72 -3.30 -4.14 10.63
N SER A 73 -3.59 -4.23 9.33
CA SER A 73 -2.81 -5.06 8.42
C SER A 73 -1.34 -4.61 8.35
N CYS A 74 -1.11 -3.29 8.34
CA CYS A 74 0.23 -2.69 8.38
C CYS A 74 0.97 -3.00 9.70
N GLN A 75 0.28 -2.97 10.83
CA GLN A 75 0.83 -3.33 12.14
C GLN A 75 1.40 -4.75 12.13
N GLU A 76 0.60 -5.71 11.66
CA GLU A 76 1.03 -7.12 11.64
C GLU A 76 2.18 -7.34 10.65
N SER A 77 2.25 -6.54 9.57
CA SER A 77 3.42 -6.55 8.70
C SER A 77 4.70 -6.12 9.41
N ILE A 78 4.63 -5.09 10.28
CA ILE A 78 5.81 -4.61 11.04
C ILE A 78 6.23 -5.67 12.06
N ARG A 79 5.25 -6.37 12.65
CA ARG A 79 5.47 -7.50 13.57
C ARG A 79 6.00 -8.76 12.87
N GLY A 80 5.92 -8.82 11.54
CA GLY A 80 6.22 -10.03 10.77
C GLY A 80 5.19 -11.15 10.96
N ASP A 81 4.01 -10.86 11.52
CA ASP A 81 2.96 -11.86 11.77
C ASP A 81 2.06 -11.97 10.53
N LEU A 82 2.49 -12.79 9.57
CA LEU A 82 1.77 -12.99 8.31
C LEU A 82 0.40 -13.67 8.49
N GLU A 83 0.21 -14.47 9.54
CA GLU A 83 -1.09 -15.10 9.82
C GLU A 83 -2.11 -14.05 10.27
N LYS A 84 -1.74 -13.17 11.22
CA LYS A 84 -2.62 -12.06 11.62
C LYS A 84 -2.79 -11.02 10.52
N TYR A 85 -1.76 -10.76 9.73
CA TYR A 85 -1.90 -9.93 8.52
C TYR A 85 -3.03 -10.49 7.65
N LYS A 86 -2.98 -11.78 7.30
CA LYS A 86 -3.99 -12.41 6.43
C LYS A 86 -5.41 -12.21 6.95
N ILE A 87 -5.61 -12.34 8.26
CA ILE A 87 -6.91 -12.13 8.91
C ILE A 87 -7.40 -10.70 8.67
N HIS A 88 -6.57 -9.69 8.94
CA HIS A 88 -6.94 -8.29 8.73
C HIS A 88 -7.14 -7.95 7.25
N LEU A 89 -6.33 -8.52 6.36
CA LEU A 89 -6.46 -8.30 4.92
C LEU A 89 -7.74 -8.93 4.36
N ALA A 90 -8.12 -10.13 4.81
CA ALA A 90 -9.38 -10.77 4.43
C ALA A 90 -10.59 -9.96 4.94
N GLY A 91 -10.49 -9.41 6.16
CA GLY A 91 -11.48 -8.46 6.69
C GLY A 91 -11.57 -7.19 5.84
N LEU A 92 -10.43 -6.63 5.46
CA LEU A 92 -10.35 -5.44 4.60
C LEU A 92 -10.99 -5.68 3.24
N ASP A 93 -10.68 -6.81 2.58
CA ASP A 93 -11.32 -7.18 1.31
C ASP A 93 -12.83 -7.32 1.47
N ARG A 94 -13.29 -8.00 2.52
CA ARG A 94 -14.74 -8.11 2.77
C ARG A 94 -15.42 -6.74 2.85
N MET A 95 -14.80 -5.77 3.52
CA MET A 95 -15.32 -4.39 3.61
C MET A 95 -15.32 -3.68 2.25
N VAL A 96 -14.26 -3.86 1.45
CA VAL A 96 -14.16 -3.33 0.09
C VAL A 96 -15.25 -3.90 -0.82
N GLN A 97 -15.47 -5.22 -0.78
CA GLN A 97 -16.54 -5.86 -1.55
C GLN A 97 -17.93 -5.34 -1.15
N LEU A 98 -18.19 -5.17 0.15
CA LEU A 98 -19.46 -4.60 0.64
C LEU A 98 -19.70 -3.14 0.20
N ARG A 99 -18.63 -2.41 -0.15
CA ARG A 99 -18.70 -1.05 -0.68
C ARG A 99 -18.80 -0.98 -2.21
N GLY A 100 -18.90 -2.13 -2.90
CA GLY A 100 -18.98 -2.20 -4.36
C GLY A 100 -17.64 -2.49 -5.04
N GLY A 101 -16.66 -3.01 -4.30
CA GLY A 101 -15.34 -3.36 -4.81
C GLY A 101 -14.38 -2.17 -4.88
N LEU A 102 -13.17 -2.42 -5.39
CA LEU A 102 -12.08 -1.46 -5.39
C LEU A 102 -12.41 -0.15 -6.15
N ARG A 103 -13.25 -0.23 -7.19
CA ARG A 103 -13.69 0.94 -7.99
C ARG A 103 -14.44 1.99 -7.17
N ALA A 104 -15.10 1.59 -6.08
CA ALA A 104 -15.81 2.51 -5.18
C ALA A 104 -14.87 3.52 -4.48
N PHE A 105 -13.55 3.31 -4.56
CA PHE A 105 -12.53 4.14 -3.94
C PHE A 105 -11.74 4.98 -4.95
N GLU A 106 -12.05 4.92 -6.26
CA GLU A 106 -11.32 5.69 -7.30
C GLU A 106 -11.38 7.20 -7.09
N GLN A 107 -12.44 7.71 -6.46
CA GLN A 107 -12.56 9.14 -6.09
C GLN A 107 -11.94 9.47 -4.72
N LYS A 108 -11.34 8.48 -4.05
CA LYS A 108 -10.78 8.55 -2.70
C LYS A 108 -9.38 7.95 -2.69
N MET A 109 -8.50 8.54 -3.49
CA MET A 109 -7.23 7.91 -3.86
C MET A 109 -6.32 7.59 -2.68
N GLU A 110 -6.33 8.41 -1.63
CA GLU A 110 -5.60 8.12 -0.39
C GLU A 110 -5.99 6.75 0.19
N LEU A 111 -7.28 6.45 0.28
CA LEU A 111 -7.77 5.16 0.80
C LEU A 111 -7.55 4.03 -0.20
N PHE A 112 -7.77 4.29 -1.49
CA PHE A 112 -7.50 3.33 -2.56
C PHE A 112 -6.06 2.83 -2.53
N HIS A 113 -5.08 3.73 -2.42
CA HIS A 113 -3.67 3.37 -2.38
C HIS A 113 -3.32 2.56 -1.15
N LYS A 114 -3.94 2.84 0.01
CA LYS A 114 -3.75 2.02 1.21
C LYS A 114 -4.28 0.60 1.04
N ILE A 115 -5.47 0.44 0.46
CA ILE A 115 -6.05 -0.88 0.18
C ILE A 115 -5.11 -1.66 -0.75
N CYS A 116 -4.69 -1.05 -1.86
CA CYS A 116 -3.78 -1.68 -2.81
C CYS A 116 -2.43 -2.04 -2.19
N ARG A 117 -1.87 -1.14 -1.36
CA ARG A 117 -0.61 -1.38 -0.69
C ARG A 117 -0.68 -2.56 0.27
N SER A 118 -1.75 -2.69 1.06
CA SER A 118 -1.94 -3.83 1.96
C SER A 118 -2.00 -5.16 1.19
N ASP A 119 -2.73 -5.18 0.08
CA ASP A 119 -2.85 -6.37 -0.78
C ASP A 119 -1.50 -6.74 -1.45
N ILE A 120 -0.86 -5.79 -2.13
CA ILE A 120 0.44 -5.98 -2.77
C ILE A 120 1.49 -6.43 -1.76
N GLN A 121 1.56 -5.78 -0.60
CA GLN A 121 2.57 -6.08 0.41
C GLN A 121 2.40 -7.50 0.95
N TYR A 122 1.19 -7.93 1.25
CA TYR A 122 0.96 -9.31 1.69
C TYR A 122 1.32 -10.33 0.61
N ALA A 123 0.89 -10.07 -0.63
CA ALA A 123 1.23 -10.92 -1.76
C ALA A 123 2.74 -11.00 -1.95
N LEU A 124 3.52 -9.91 -1.78
CA LEU A 124 4.98 -9.95 -1.89
C LEU A 124 5.68 -10.77 -0.80
N HIS A 125 5.10 -10.89 0.40
CA HIS A 125 5.69 -11.67 1.50
C HIS A 125 5.31 -13.16 1.44
N THR A 126 4.42 -13.55 0.53
CA THR A 126 3.84 -14.89 0.49
C THR A 126 3.76 -15.39 -0.95
N ASP A 127 3.43 -16.67 -1.13
CA ASP A 127 3.10 -17.22 -2.45
C ASP A 127 1.61 -17.09 -2.78
N CYS A 128 0.86 -16.29 -2.01
CA CYS A 128 -0.56 -16.06 -2.28
C CYS A 128 -0.72 -15.04 -3.43
N PRO A 129 -1.71 -15.25 -4.32
CA PRO A 129 -2.09 -14.25 -5.30
C PRO A 129 -2.70 -13.04 -4.61
N ALA A 130 -2.57 -11.87 -5.24
CA ALA A 130 -3.25 -10.66 -4.78
C ALA A 130 -4.77 -10.76 -4.95
N PHE A 131 -5.51 -10.09 -4.08
CA PHE A 131 -6.97 -10.01 -4.16
C PHE A 131 -7.45 -9.11 -5.29
N TYR A 132 -6.69 -8.06 -5.61
CA TYR A 132 -7.07 -7.10 -6.63
C TYR A 132 -6.13 -7.09 -7.83
N HIS A 133 -6.58 -6.37 -8.85
CA HIS A 133 -5.81 -6.07 -10.04
C HIS A 133 -5.97 -4.59 -10.35
N HIS A 134 -4.86 -3.86 -10.41
CA HIS A 134 -4.88 -2.47 -10.81
C HIS A 134 -3.64 -2.16 -11.65
N ASP A 135 -3.87 -1.72 -12.89
CA ASP A 135 -2.82 -1.36 -13.83
C ASP A 135 -3.18 -0.06 -14.55
N ALA A 136 -3.25 1.03 -13.78
CA ALA A 136 -3.43 2.36 -14.31
C ALA A 136 -2.46 3.34 -13.67
N MET A 137 -1.96 4.27 -14.46
CA MET A 137 -1.17 5.41 -14.00
C MET A 137 -1.84 6.70 -14.48
N PRO A 138 -1.68 7.83 -13.78
CA PRO A 138 -2.20 9.10 -14.23
C PRO A 138 -1.68 9.45 -15.64
N GLN A 139 -2.56 10.02 -16.48
CA GLN A 139 -2.25 10.28 -17.89
C GLN A 139 -0.99 11.14 -18.08
N ARG A 140 -0.78 12.12 -17.19
CA ARG A 140 0.41 12.95 -17.17
C ARG A 140 1.70 12.10 -17.05
N ILE A 141 1.71 11.14 -16.12
CA ILE A 141 2.85 10.24 -15.90
C ILE A 141 3.09 9.38 -17.12
N MET A 142 2.02 8.84 -17.72
CA MET A 142 2.12 8.07 -18.96
C MET A 142 2.73 8.90 -20.09
N GLN A 143 2.33 10.17 -20.24
CA GLN A 143 2.88 11.08 -21.25
C GLN A 143 4.35 11.40 -21.00
N GLU A 144 4.75 11.65 -19.75
CA GLU A 144 6.15 11.90 -19.39
C GLU A 144 7.04 10.67 -19.69
N ILE A 145 6.56 9.47 -19.34
CA ILE A 145 7.22 8.20 -19.66
C ILE A 145 7.38 8.01 -21.18
N CYS A 146 6.32 8.29 -21.96
CA CYS A 146 6.37 8.13 -23.42
C CYS A 146 7.26 9.16 -24.13
N ARG A 147 7.42 10.38 -23.58
CA ARG A 147 8.20 11.46 -24.18
C ARG A 147 9.72 11.23 -24.13
N LYS A 148 10.21 10.48 -23.14
CA LYS A 148 11.63 10.17 -22.96
C LYS A 148 11.82 8.65 -22.92
N PRO A 149 11.67 7.96 -24.07
CA PRO A 149 11.90 6.52 -24.12
C PRO A 149 13.33 6.18 -23.67
N CYS A 150 13.48 5.03 -23.01
CA CYS A 150 14.76 4.50 -22.50
C CYS A 150 15.93 4.78 -23.45
N HIS A 151 17.02 5.31 -22.91
CA HIS A 151 18.27 5.35 -23.66
C HIS A 151 18.78 3.91 -23.88
N PRO A 152 19.27 3.57 -25.08
CA PRO A 152 19.71 2.21 -25.42
C PRO A 152 20.88 1.70 -24.56
N ASP A 153 21.64 2.59 -23.90
CA ASP A 153 22.80 2.24 -23.06
C ASP A 153 22.43 1.83 -21.63
N ARG A 154 21.31 1.12 -21.45
CA ARG A 154 20.79 0.78 -20.12
C ARG A 154 20.87 -0.72 -19.81
N PRO A 155 21.67 -1.12 -18.80
CA PRO A 155 21.98 -2.53 -18.53
C PRO A 155 20.75 -3.42 -18.39
N LEU A 156 19.68 -2.94 -17.74
CA LEU A 156 18.50 -3.77 -17.49
C LEU A 156 17.77 -4.16 -18.79
N VAL A 157 17.66 -3.26 -19.77
CA VAL A 157 16.96 -3.57 -21.02
C VAL A 157 17.75 -4.60 -21.85
N GLU A 158 19.09 -4.50 -21.82
CA GLU A 158 19.98 -5.44 -22.48
C GLU A 158 19.98 -6.82 -21.79
N ILE A 159 20.13 -6.85 -20.46
CA ILE A 159 20.13 -8.07 -19.65
C ILE A 159 18.85 -8.89 -19.88
N PHE A 160 17.69 -8.22 -19.96
CA PHE A 160 16.40 -8.88 -20.15
C PHE A 160 15.96 -8.94 -21.63
N SER A 161 16.85 -8.70 -22.59
CA SER A 161 16.50 -8.64 -24.02
C SER A 161 15.89 -9.94 -24.57
N THR A 162 16.32 -11.09 -24.02
CA THR A 162 15.84 -12.44 -24.37
C THR A 162 14.70 -12.95 -23.50
N ALA A 163 14.28 -12.17 -22.49
CA ALA A 163 13.18 -12.56 -21.60
C ALA A 163 11.83 -12.57 -22.33
N GLU A 164 10.83 -13.18 -21.68
CA GLU A 164 9.47 -13.20 -22.19
C GLU A 164 8.91 -11.78 -22.43
N PRO A 165 7.99 -11.60 -23.40
CA PRO A 165 7.41 -10.29 -23.72
C PRO A 165 6.91 -9.52 -22.48
N THR A 166 6.22 -10.20 -21.56
CA THR A 166 5.67 -9.60 -20.34
C THR A 166 6.77 -9.05 -19.42
N ILE A 167 7.84 -9.81 -19.23
CA ILE A 167 9.00 -9.40 -18.42
C ILE A 167 9.70 -8.21 -19.06
N ARG A 168 9.94 -8.25 -20.39
CA ARG A 168 10.55 -7.14 -21.12
C ARG A 168 9.75 -5.85 -20.98
N ASP A 169 8.43 -5.93 -21.05
CA ASP A 169 7.56 -4.76 -20.91
C ASP A 169 7.53 -4.20 -19.49
N ILE A 170 7.68 -5.04 -18.46
CA ILE A 170 7.87 -4.58 -17.09
C ILE A 170 9.23 -3.90 -16.93
N VAL A 171 10.31 -4.52 -17.39
CA VAL A 171 11.67 -3.97 -17.29
C VAL A 171 11.77 -2.61 -17.98
N ARG A 172 11.25 -2.47 -19.22
CA ARG A 172 11.19 -1.18 -19.92
C ARG A 172 10.41 -0.13 -19.14
N LYS A 173 9.31 -0.52 -18.50
CA LYS A 173 8.53 0.41 -17.68
C LYS A 173 9.28 0.83 -16.42
N ILE A 174 9.89 -0.12 -15.70
CA ILE A 174 10.72 0.16 -14.51
C ILE A 174 11.82 1.15 -14.89
N ASP A 175 12.48 0.92 -16.02
CA ASP A 175 13.55 1.78 -16.48
C ASP A 175 13.06 3.19 -16.80
N SER A 176 11.94 3.30 -17.53
CA SER A 176 11.31 4.61 -17.83
C SER A 176 10.86 5.35 -16.57
N ILE A 177 10.30 4.64 -15.59
CA ILE A 177 9.94 5.21 -14.28
C ILE A 177 11.20 5.65 -13.53
N SER A 178 12.29 4.88 -13.60
CA SER A 178 13.55 5.25 -12.98
C SER A 178 14.11 6.54 -13.58
N VAL A 179 14.06 6.71 -14.91
CA VAL A 179 14.37 7.99 -15.59
C VAL A 179 13.51 9.12 -15.04
N LEU A 180 12.20 8.89 -14.97
CA LEU A 180 11.24 9.88 -14.51
C LEU A 180 11.62 10.33 -13.09
N MET A 181 11.79 9.38 -12.16
CA MET A 181 12.15 9.63 -10.76
C MET A 181 13.48 10.36 -10.61
N SER A 182 14.51 9.99 -11.39
CA SER A 182 15.82 10.69 -11.35
C SER A 182 15.74 12.14 -11.83
N ASN A 183 14.76 12.47 -12.69
CA ASN A 183 14.55 13.82 -13.18
C ASN A 183 13.48 14.59 -12.39
N CYS A 184 12.79 13.94 -11.45
CA CYS A 184 11.83 14.60 -10.58
C CYS A 184 12.56 15.65 -9.73
N GLY A 185 12.07 16.89 -9.77
CA GLY A 185 12.70 18.04 -9.11
C GLY A 185 13.47 18.99 -10.05
N LEU A 186 13.90 18.53 -11.23
CA LEU A 186 14.49 19.41 -12.27
C LEU A 186 13.42 20.08 -13.15
N HIS A 187 12.31 19.38 -13.40
CA HIS A 187 11.26 19.86 -14.31
C HIS A 187 9.87 19.92 -13.67
N SER A 188 9.56 18.99 -12.77
CA SER A 188 8.29 18.90 -12.06
C SER A 188 8.44 17.98 -10.85
N LYS A 189 7.63 18.23 -9.80
CA LYS A 189 7.54 17.33 -8.64
C LYS A 189 6.39 16.35 -8.85
N LEU A 190 6.57 15.11 -8.39
CA LEU A 190 5.47 14.16 -8.29
C LEU A 190 4.61 14.50 -7.08
N THR A 191 3.31 14.40 -7.27
CA THR A 191 2.37 14.38 -6.15
C THR A 191 2.45 13.02 -5.43
N ALA A 192 2.00 12.99 -4.18
CA ALA A 192 1.92 11.73 -3.43
C ALA A 192 1.00 10.72 -4.15
N ASP A 193 -0.09 11.19 -4.73
CA ASP A 193 -1.05 10.39 -5.51
C ASP A 193 -0.40 9.75 -6.74
N GLU A 194 0.34 10.54 -7.54
CA GLU A 194 1.05 10.03 -8.72
C GLU A 194 2.09 8.98 -8.33
N PHE A 195 2.86 9.25 -7.27
CA PHE A 195 3.86 8.31 -6.77
C PHE A 195 3.24 6.98 -6.33
N GLN A 196 2.19 7.02 -5.52
CA GLN A 196 1.52 5.81 -5.05
C GLN A 196 0.82 5.05 -6.18
N SER A 197 0.28 5.75 -7.18
CA SER A 197 -0.31 5.13 -8.37
C SER A 197 0.73 4.38 -9.21
N ILE A 198 1.92 4.97 -9.38
CA ILE A 198 3.05 4.29 -10.05
C ILE A 198 3.43 3.01 -9.31
N LEU A 199 3.57 3.08 -7.98
CA LEU A 199 3.93 1.91 -7.17
C LEU A 199 2.85 0.82 -7.22
N SER A 200 1.58 1.19 -7.15
CA SER A 200 0.47 0.23 -7.17
C SER A 200 0.37 -0.49 -8.51
N SER A 201 0.41 0.24 -9.63
CA SER A 201 0.40 -0.36 -10.98
C SER A 201 1.61 -1.26 -11.20
N LEU A 202 2.81 -0.83 -10.80
CA LEU A 202 4.00 -1.67 -10.93
C LEU A 202 3.91 -2.93 -10.06
N GLY A 203 3.47 -2.81 -8.80
CA GLY A 203 3.33 -3.92 -7.87
C GLY A 203 2.40 -5.00 -8.41
N TYR A 204 1.20 -4.64 -8.86
CA TYR A 204 0.27 -5.62 -9.44
C TYR A 204 0.78 -6.27 -10.72
N ARG A 205 1.49 -5.52 -11.59
CA ARG A 205 2.08 -6.10 -12.80
C ARG A 205 3.17 -7.12 -12.47
N LEU A 206 3.99 -6.85 -11.46
CA LEU A 206 5.03 -7.77 -11.00
C LEU A 206 4.43 -9.04 -10.41
N LEU A 207 3.41 -8.91 -9.56
CA LEU A 207 2.70 -10.05 -8.98
C LEU A 207 2.07 -10.93 -10.07
N ARG A 208 1.46 -10.32 -11.10
CA ARG A 208 0.90 -11.07 -12.24
C ARG A 208 1.95 -11.89 -12.99
N VAL A 209 3.19 -11.40 -13.11
CA VAL A 209 4.26 -12.15 -13.78
C VAL A 209 4.79 -13.29 -12.90
N ARG A 210 4.80 -13.10 -11.59
CA ARG A 210 5.19 -14.16 -10.65
C ARG A 210 4.20 -15.33 -10.67
N ASP A 211 2.91 -15.03 -10.83
CA ASP A 211 1.83 -16.03 -10.78
C ASP A 211 1.60 -16.75 -12.14
N GLN A 212 2.45 -16.50 -13.16
CA GLN A 212 2.46 -17.16 -14.47
C GLN A 212 3.44 -18.34 -14.49
#